data_AF-A0A8J6ESR9-F1
#
_entry.id   AF-A0A8J6ESR9-F1
#
_cell.length_a   1.000
_cell.length_b   1.000
_cell.length_c   1.000
_cell.angle_alpha   90.00
_cell.angle_beta   90.00
_cell.angle_gamma   90.00
#
_symmetry.space_group_name_H-M   'P 1'
#
loop_
_entity.id
_entity.type
_entity.pdbx_description
1 polymer ?
#
loop_
_entity_poly.entity_id
_entity_poly.type
_entity_poly.pdbx_seq_one_letter_code
_entity_poly.pdbx_strand_id
1 'polypeptide(L)'
;MTHIHPFLPGLLLWILQLSSCFVLASATELLHPSNSTDTDLMFGIGIPRNRRKRYISPSDMSALLDYHNQVRSKVFPPAANMEYMVWDTRLARSAESWANQCKWDHGPKQLMRYVGQNLSIHSGRYRSILDLVKAWHDERQHYSFPYPRECNPSCPSKCSGSVCSHYTQMVWASSKKIGCAINTCNNINVWGSKWRQAVFLVCNYSIK
;
A
#
# COMPACT_ATOMS: atom_id res chain seq x y z
N MET A 1 42.00 -39.99 39.19
CA MET A 1 42.74 -38.89 38.55
C MET A 1 41.93 -37.62 38.74
N THR A 2 42.31 -36.87 39.75
CA THR A 2 41.77 -35.57 40.16
C THR A 2 42.41 -34.47 39.32
N HIS A 3 41.61 -33.60 38.69
CA HIS A 3 42.06 -32.24 38.40
C HIS A 3 40.95 -31.24 38.77
N ILE A 4 41.38 -30.31 39.61
CA ILE A 4 40.59 -29.34 40.37
C ILE A 4 41.15 -27.95 40.01
N HIS A 5 40.22 -27.01 39.75
CA HIS A 5 40.32 -25.54 39.82
C HIS A 5 41.24 -24.77 38.85
N PRO A 6 41.08 -23.42 38.68
CA PRO A 6 40.18 -22.50 39.40
C PRO A 6 39.29 -21.58 38.55
N PHE A 7 38.21 -21.13 39.21
CA PHE A 7 37.47 -19.91 38.95
C PHE A 7 38.35 -18.66 39.18
N LEU A 8 38.22 -17.66 38.32
CA LEU A 8 38.64 -16.27 38.57
C LEU A 8 37.47 -15.33 38.25
N PRO A 9 36.97 -14.53 39.21
CA PRO A 9 36.03 -13.45 38.93
C PRO A 9 36.80 -12.15 38.69
N GLY A 10 36.79 -11.67 37.45
CA GLY A 10 37.40 -10.40 37.04
C GLY A 10 36.44 -9.22 37.27
N LEU A 11 36.98 -8.12 37.79
CA LEU A 11 36.31 -6.95 38.33
C LEU A 11 35.39 -6.20 37.35
N LEU A 12 34.32 -5.64 37.93
CA LEU A 12 33.52 -4.55 37.40
C LEU A 12 34.37 -3.29 37.10
N LEU A 13 34.26 -2.76 35.89
CA LEU A 13 34.61 -1.39 35.55
C LEU A 13 33.37 -0.72 34.94
N TRP A 14 32.65 0.02 35.78
CA TRP A 14 31.60 0.94 35.34
C TRP A 14 32.28 2.20 34.81
N ILE A 15 32.30 2.36 33.49
CA ILE A 15 32.65 3.65 32.87
C ILE A 15 31.36 4.47 32.79
N LEU A 16 31.21 5.41 33.72
CA LEU A 16 30.23 6.49 33.63
C LEU A 16 30.59 7.38 32.44
N GLN A 17 29.91 7.21 31.31
CA GLN A 17 29.94 8.21 30.25
C GLN A 17 29.05 9.38 30.69
N LEU A 18 29.68 10.48 31.13
CA LEU A 18 29.04 11.80 31.16
C LEU A 18 28.81 12.25 29.71
N SER A 19 27.66 11.93 29.14
CA SER A 19 27.17 12.64 27.95
C SER A 19 26.72 14.02 28.39
N SER A 20 27.57 15.02 28.11
CA SER A 20 27.28 16.44 28.34
C SER A 20 26.03 16.81 27.56
N CYS A 21 24.97 17.19 28.29
CA CYS A 21 23.75 17.75 27.72
C CYS A 21 24.06 19.19 27.29
N PHE A 22 24.32 19.41 26.00
CA PHE A 22 24.37 20.76 25.44
C PHE A 22 22.94 21.29 25.35
N VAL A 23 22.52 21.99 26.40
CA VAL A 23 21.36 22.87 26.36
C VAL A 23 21.78 24.14 25.62
N LEU A 24 21.42 24.27 24.35
CA LEU A 24 21.43 25.55 23.67
C LEU A 24 20.07 26.24 23.88
N ALA A 25 20.15 27.43 24.46
CA ALA A 25 19.01 28.30 24.69
C ALA A 25 18.54 28.97 23.39
N SER A 26 17.22 28.92 23.20
CA SER A 26 16.29 29.94 22.68
C SER A 26 16.67 30.78 21.45
N ALA A 27 15.78 30.77 20.46
CA ALA A 27 15.21 31.98 19.89
C ALA A 27 13.87 31.64 19.20
N THR A 28 12.77 31.79 19.93
CA THR A 28 11.45 32.02 19.33
C THR A 28 11.44 33.45 18.79
N GLU A 29 11.75 33.63 17.50
CA GLU A 29 11.35 34.84 16.79
C GLU A 29 9.98 34.63 16.15
N LEU A 30 9.00 35.30 16.76
CA LEU A 30 7.68 35.54 16.22
C LEU A 30 7.81 36.49 15.02
N LEU A 31 7.85 35.95 13.81
CA LEU A 31 7.59 36.76 12.62
C LEU A 31 6.07 36.89 12.44
N HIS A 32 5.59 38.03 12.90
CA HIS A 32 4.27 38.60 12.64
C HIS A 32 4.16 38.96 11.14
N PRO A 33 3.15 38.48 10.40
CA PRO A 33 2.77 39.13 9.16
C PRO A 33 1.82 40.29 9.48
N SER A 34 2.11 41.42 8.88
CA SER A 34 1.35 42.66 8.86
C SER A 34 -0.11 42.46 8.44
N ASN A 35 -1.02 43.06 9.19
CA ASN A 35 -2.42 43.20 8.83
C ASN A 35 -2.54 44.27 7.72
N SER A 36 -2.53 43.85 6.46
CA SER A 36 -2.87 44.74 5.33
C SER A 36 -4.36 44.61 5.03
N THR A 37 -5.12 45.60 5.48
CA THR A 37 -6.44 45.89 4.93
C THR A 37 -6.26 46.34 3.49
N ASP A 38 -6.46 45.44 2.53
CA ASP A 38 -6.68 45.81 1.13
C ASP A 38 -8.14 45.53 0.80
N THR A 39 -8.92 46.62 0.81
CA THR A 39 -10.20 46.68 0.14
C THR A 39 -9.94 46.67 -1.36
N ASP A 40 -9.89 45.48 -1.97
CA ASP A 40 -9.99 45.36 -3.42
C ASP A 40 -11.29 44.66 -3.82
N LEU A 41 -12.16 45.48 -4.38
CA LEU A 41 -13.51 45.16 -4.79
C LEU A 41 -13.42 44.84 -6.28
N MET A 42 -12.96 43.63 -6.62
CA MET A 42 -12.87 43.18 -8.01
C MET A 42 -13.56 41.83 -8.22
N PHE A 43 -14.54 41.87 -9.12
CA PHE A 43 -15.36 40.78 -9.61
C PHE A 43 -14.52 39.54 -9.98
N GLY A 44 -14.60 38.51 -9.14
CA GLY A 44 -13.94 37.22 -9.38
C GLY A 44 -14.67 36.41 -10.44
N ILE A 45 -14.19 36.45 -11.68
CA ILE A 45 -14.38 35.37 -12.64
C ILE A 45 -13.84 34.10 -11.98
N GLY A 46 -14.73 33.18 -11.61
CA GLY A 46 -14.36 31.91 -11.00
C GLY A 46 -13.50 31.09 -11.95
N ILE A 47 -12.17 31.19 -11.81
CA ILE A 47 -11.24 30.26 -12.44
C ILE A 47 -11.65 28.85 -11.97
N PRO A 48 -11.98 27.92 -12.88
CA PRO A 48 -12.30 26.56 -12.49
C PRO A 48 -11.11 26.00 -11.72
N ARG A 49 -11.29 25.71 -10.42
CA ARG A 49 -10.29 24.93 -9.67
C ARG A 49 -10.24 23.55 -10.31
N ASN A 50 -9.31 23.36 -11.23
CA ASN A 50 -8.98 22.05 -11.77
C ASN A 50 -8.71 21.16 -10.55
N ARG A 51 -9.58 20.18 -10.30
CA ARG A 51 -9.41 19.24 -9.18
C ARG A 51 -8.03 18.63 -9.35
N ARG A 52 -7.14 18.90 -8.39
CA ARG A 52 -5.79 18.34 -8.42
C ARG A 52 -5.90 16.83 -8.56
N LYS A 53 -5.29 16.29 -9.61
CA LYS A 53 -5.10 14.86 -9.82
C LYS A 53 -4.54 14.27 -8.53
N ARG A 54 -5.23 13.31 -7.93
CA ARG A 54 -4.82 12.74 -6.64
C ARG A 54 -3.67 11.77 -6.88
N TYR A 55 -2.48 12.08 -6.39
CA TYR A 55 -1.32 11.19 -6.41
C TYR A 55 -1.21 10.43 -5.09
N ILE A 56 -0.60 9.24 -5.09
CA ILE A 56 -0.29 8.48 -3.88
C ILE A 56 0.90 9.13 -3.19
N SER A 57 0.75 9.58 -1.95
CA SER A 57 1.86 10.17 -1.19
C SER A 57 2.97 9.15 -0.88
N PRO A 58 4.22 9.56 -0.59
CA PRO A 58 5.26 8.64 -0.13
C PRO A 58 4.87 7.81 1.11
N SER A 59 4.09 8.41 2.02
CA SER A 59 3.53 7.69 3.18
C SER A 59 2.49 6.65 2.77
N ASP A 60 1.62 6.96 1.82
CA ASP A 60 0.63 5.99 1.31
C ASP A 60 1.32 4.85 0.55
N MET A 61 2.37 5.16 -0.23
CA MET A 61 3.20 4.17 -0.91
C MET A 61 3.82 3.19 0.09
N SER A 62 4.42 3.70 1.17
CA SER A 62 5.01 2.88 2.23
C SER A 62 3.94 2.05 2.92
N ALA A 63 2.81 2.66 3.31
CA ALA A 63 1.71 1.96 3.95
C ALA A 63 1.15 0.81 3.08
N LEU A 64 0.95 1.03 1.78
CA LEU A 64 0.50 0.00 0.86
C LEU A 64 1.52 -1.15 0.79
N LEU A 65 2.80 -0.84 0.61
CA LEU A 65 3.86 -1.85 0.53
C LEU A 65 3.97 -2.67 1.82
N ASP A 66 4.01 -1.99 2.96
CA ASP A 66 4.14 -2.60 4.28
C ASP A 66 2.94 -3.49 4.60
N TYR A 67 1.73 -3.04 4.26
CA TYR A 67 0.52 -3.84 4.44
C TYR A 67 0.55 -5.12 3.59
N HIS A 68 1.00 -5.05 2.34
CA HIS A 68 1.18 -6.24 1.51
C HIS A 68 2.18 -7.22 2.13
N ASN A 69 3.36 -6.74 2.53
CA ASN A 69 4.37 -7.59 3.16
C ASN A 69 3.89 -8.16 4.51
N GLN A 70 3.13 -7.39 5.30
CA GLN A 70 2.50 -7.88 6.53
C GLN A 70 1.53 -9.02 6.25
N VAL A 71 0.63 -8.86 5.27
CA VAL A 71 -0.32 -9.91 4.87
C VAL A 71 0.43 -11.16 4.38
N ARG A 72 1.44 -10.99 3.53
CA ARG A 72 2.29 -12.08 3.00
C ARG A 72 3.02 -12.85 4.10
N SER A 73 3.47 -12.17 5.16
CA SER A 73 4.17 -12.79 6.29
C SER A 73 3.27 -13.63 7.22
N LYS A 74 1.94 -13.47 7.12
CA LYS A 74 0.96 -14.07 8.05
C LYS A 74 0.05 -15.10 7.39
N VAL A 75 0.39 -15.55 6.17
CA VAL A 75 -0.41 -16.56 5.47
C VAL A 75 -0.39 -17.89 6.22
N PHE A 76 -1.51 -18.61 6.12
CA PHE A 76 -1.61 -19.98 6.62
C PHE A 76 -2.25 -20.85 5.52
N PRO A 77 -1.65 -22.03 5.20
CA PRO A 77 -0.40 -22.55 5.73
C PRO A 77 0.81 -21.63 5.41
N PRO A 78 1.92 -21.71 6.18
CA PRO A 78 3.11 -20.92 5.90
C PRO A 78 3.68 -21.21 4.50
N ALA A 79 4.06 -20.16 3.79
CA ALA A 79 4.59 -20.28 2.43
C ALA A 79 6.11 -20.50 2.45
N ALA A 80 6.58 -21.54 1.76
CA ALA A 80 8.00 -21.86 1.67
C ALA A 80 8.80 -20.94 0.72
N ASN A 81 8.13 -20.21 -0.17
CA ASN A 81 8.75 -19.46 -1.26
C ASN A 81 8.15 -18.04 -1.45
N MET A 82 7.59 -17.44 -0.39
CA MET A 82 7.04 -16.09 -0.44
C MET A 82 8.15 -15.06 -0.64
N GLU A 83 8.26 -14.46 -1.82
CA GLU A 83 9.26 -13.41 -2.07
C GLU A 83 8.88 -12.12 -1.32
N TYR A 84 9.89 -11.38 -0.84
CA TYR A 84 9.66 -10.05 -0.26
C TYR A 84 9.26 -9.08 -1.37
N MET A 85 8.20 -8.30 -1.14
CA MET A 85 7.68 -7.36 -2.12
C MET A 85 8.37 -6.01 -1.97
N VAL A 86 8.78 -5.41 -3.09
CA VAL A 86 9.34 -4.05 -3.16
C VAL A 86 8.52 -3.17 -4.09
N TRP A 87 8.62 -1.85 -3.93
CA TRP A 87 7.94 -0.92 -4.84
C TRP A 87 8.66 -0.83 -6.19
N ASP A 88 7.92 -0.83 -7.30
CA ASP A 88 8.43 -0.60 -8.65
C ASP A 88 7.74 0.61 -9.28
N THR A 89 8.53 1.65 -9.55
CA THR A 89 8.04 2.93 -10.09
C THR A 89 7.47 2.79 -11.50
N ARG A 90 7.88 1.80 -12.30
CA ARG A 90 7.31 1.58 -13.63
C ARG A 90 5.92 0.94 -13.54
N LEU A 91 5.73 -0.01 -12.61
CA LEU A 91 4.40 -0.55 -12.32
C LEU A 91 3.46 0.54 -11.83
N ALA A 92 3.93 1.44 -10.96
CA ALA A 92 3.15 2.56 -10.45
C ALA A 92 2.74 3.56 -11.56
N ARG A 93 3.65 3.91 -12.47
CA ARG A 93 3.32 4.76 -13.64
C ARG A 93 2.30 4.09 -14.57
N SER A 94 2.43 2.78 -14.79
CA SER A 94 1.46 2.02 -15.57
C SER A 94 0.09 2.00 -14.89
N ALA A 95 0.05 1.80 -13.56
CA ALA A 95 -1.17 1.87 -12.77
C ALA A 95 -1.80 3.26 -12.83
N GLU A 96 -0.99 4.33 -12.81
CA GLU A 96 -1.46 5.71 -12.92
C GLU A 96 -2.11 5.95 -14.28
N SER A 97 -1.46 5.52 -15.37
CA SER A 97 -2.02 5.60 -16.72
C SER A 97 -3.40 4.94 -16.80
N TRP A 98 -3.58 3.78 -16.15
CA TRP A 98 -4.85 3.06 -16.12
C TRP A 98 -5.90 3.70 -15.21
N ALA A 99 -5.53 4.14 -14.00
CA ALA A 99 -6.42 4.83 -13.08
C ALA A 99 -7.00 6.13 -13.68
N ASN A 100 -6.24 6.79 -14.55
CA ASN A 100 -6.69 7.98 -15.29
C ASN A 100 -7.79 7.68 -16.33
N GLN A 101 -7.91 6.44 -16.79
CA GLN A 101 -8.96 6.06 -17.74
C GLN A 101 -10.35 6.05 -17.10
N CYS A 102 -10.43 5.97 -15.76
CA CYS A 102 -11.70 5.89 -15.03
C CYS A 102 -12.64 4.82 -15.60
N LYS A 103 -12.06 3.65 -15.89
CA LYS A 103 -12.75 2.47 -16.41
C LYS A 103 -12.66 1.36 -15.37
N TRP A 104 -13.81 0.87 -14.92
CA TRP A 104 -13.87 -0.28 -14.00
C TRP A 104 -13.69 -1.58 -14.78
N ASP A 105 -12.45 -1.84 -15.19
CA ASP A 105 -12.03 -3.00 -15.97
C ASP A 105 -10.52 -3.18 -15.81
N HIS A 106 -10.01 -4.38 -16.08
CA HIS A 106 -8.57 -4.63 -16.07
C HIS A 106 -7.90 -4.09 -17.34
N GLY A 107 -6.68 -3.57 -17.19
CA GLY A 107 -5.90 -3.15 -18.35
C GLY A 107 -4.64 -2.34 -18.08
N PRO A 108 -3.97 -1.86 -19.15
CA PRO A 108 -4.38 -2.04 -20.54
C PRO A 108 -4.14 -3.48 -21.03
N LYS A 109 -4.98 -3.99 -21.94
CA LYS A 109 -5.04 -5.42 -22.32
C LYS A 109 -3.69 -6.02 -22.71
N GLN A 110 -2.86 -5.27 -23.43
CA GLN A 110 -1.53 -5.69 -23.88
C GLN A 110 -0.54 -5.97 -22.74
N LEU A 111 -0.77 -5.41 -21.55
CA LEU A 111 0.06 -5.62 -20.36
C LEU A 111 -0.47 -6.73 -19.45
N MET A 112 -1.74 -7.12 -19.55
CA MET A 112 -2.37 -8.09 -18.64
C MET A 112 -1.81 -9.51 -18.77
N ARG A 113 -1.04 -9.80 -19.81
CA ARG A 113 -0.26 -11.04 -19.94
C ARG A 113 1.08 -11.03 -19.19
N TYR A 114 1.50 -9.89 -18.66
CA TYR A 114 2.82 -9.67 -18.03
C TYR A 114 2.75 -8.99 -16.67
N VAL A 115 1.56 -8.59 -16.23
CA VAL A 115 1.34 -7.80 -15.02
C VAL A 115 0.05 -8.29 -14.38
N GLY A 116 0.10 -8.61 -13.09
CA GLY A 116 -1.09 -8.82 -12.28
C GLY A 116 -1.70 -7.48 -11.88
N GLN A 117 -3.02 -7.41 -11.67
CA GLN A 117 -3.68 -6.15 -11.34
C GLN A 117 -4.84 -6.35 -10.36
N ASN A 118 -4.80 -5.64 -9.25
CA ASN A 118 -5.94 -5.48 -8.35
C ASN A 118 -6.53 -4.08 -8.51
N LEU A 119 -7.86 -4.02 -8.43
CA LEU A 119 -8.66 -2.82 -8.57
C LEU A 119 -9.49 -2.61 -7.30
N SER A 120 -9.60 -1.36 -6.85
CA SER A 120 -10.49 -1.00 -5.76
C SER A 120 -11.21 0.30 -6.09
N ILE A 121 -12.47 0.37 -5.72
CA ILE A 121 -13.30 1.54 -5.94
C ILE A 121 -14.09 1.86 -4.69
N HIS A 122 -14.13 3.15 -4.34
CA HIS A 122 -14.85 3.64 -3.17
C HIS A 122 -15.58 4.94 -3.51
N SER A 123 -16.79 5.10 -2.99
CA SER A 123 -17.55 6.36 -3.08
C SER A 123 -17.48 7.13 -1.76
N GLY A 124 -17.44 8.46 -1.86
CA GLY A 124 -17.35 9.32 -0.68
C GLY A 124 -15.96 9.35 -0.05
N ARG A 125 -15.91 9.69 1.24
CA ARG A 125 -14.66 9.84 1.98
C ARG A 125 -14.16 8.48 2.48
N TYR A 126 -12.85 8.28 2.45
CA TYR A 126 -12.14 7.20 3.14
C TYR A 126 -11.11 7.81 4.09
N ARG A 127 -10.70 7.08 5.14
CA ARG A 127 -9.81 7.62 6.18
C ARG A 127 -8.34 7.34 5.88
N SER A 128 -8.04 6.16 5.34
CA SER A 128 -6.68 5.72 5.01
C SER A 128 -6.66 5.02 3.64
N ILE A 129 -5.55 5.15 2.90
CA ILE A 129 -5.35 4.38 1.66
C ILE A 129 -5.51 2.87 1.90
N LEU A 130 -5.23 2.40 3.11
CA LEU A 130 -5.37 1.01 3.50
C LEU A 130 -6.82 0.52 3.46
N ASP A 131 -7.79 1.42 3.64
CA ASP A 131 -9.21 1.06 3.58
C ASP A 131 -9.60 0.55 2.19
N LEU A 132 -8.87 0.94 1.14
CA LEU A 132 -9.09 0.48 -0.23
C LEU A 132 -8.55 -0.93 -0.50
N VAL A 133 -7.63 -1.44 0.34
CA VAL A 133 -6.97 -2.74 0.13
C VAL A 133 -7.27 -3.76 1.24
N LYS A 134 -7.82 -3.33 2.38
CA LYS A 134 -8.28 -4.25 3.43
C LYS A 134 -9.34 -5.22 2.92
N ALA A 135 -10.29 -4.73 2.12
CA ALA A 135 -11.32 -5.57 1.50
C ALA A 135 -10.72 -6.69 0.62
N TRP A 136 -9.58 -6.44 -0.04
CA TRP A 136 -8.87 -7.50 -0.77
C TRP A 136 -8.33 -8.56 0.17
N HIS A 137 -7.75 -8.18 1.30
CA HIS A 137 -7.27 -9.14 2.31
C HIS A 137 -8.43 -9.92 2.94
N ASP A 138 -9.57 -9.26 3.19
CA ASP A 138 -10.72 -9.88 3.86
C ASP A 138 -11.34 -11.02 3.06
N GLU A 139 -11.12 -11.07 1.73
CA GLU A 139 -11.47 -12.23 0.90
C GLU A 139 -10.82 -13.54 1.38
N ARG A 140 -9.72 -13.46 2.16
CA ARG A 140 -9.09 -14.62 2.84
C ARG A 140 -10.11 -15.47 3.57
N GLN A 141 -11.14 -14.87 4.18
CA GLN A 141 -12.15 -15.60 4.94
C GLN A 141 -12.97 -16.56 4.06
N HIS A 142 -13.00 -16.34 2.75
CA HIS A 142 -13.70 -17.16 1.77
C HIS A 142 -12.76 -18.09 0.99
N TYR A 143 -11.45 -17.86 1.05
CA TYR A 143 -10.44 -18.61 0.34
C TYR A 143 -9.98 -19.83 1.14
N SER A 144 -9.82 -20.97 0.47
CA SER A 144 -9.22 -22.18 1.07
C SER A 144 -8.01 -22.62 0.27
N PHE A 145 -6.85 -22.69 0.93
CA PHE A 145 -5.62 -23.19 0.29
C PHE A 145 -5.73 -24.70 0.04
N PRO A 146 -5.43 -25.20 -1.18
CA PRO A 146 -5.51 -26.62 -1.48
C PRO A 146 -4.41 -27.41 -0.75
N TYR A 147 -4.78 -28.53 -0.14
CA TYR A 147 -3.81 -29.45 0.44
C TYR A 147 -3.19 -30.36 -0.65
N PRO A 148 -1.96 -30.88 -0.48
CA PRO A 148 -1.29 -31.70 -1.50
C PRO A 148 -2.12 -32.89 -2.01
N ARG A 149 -2.92 -33.52 -1.13
CA ARG A 149 -3.82 -34.63 -1.47
C ARG A 149 -4.93 -34.26 -2.46
N GLU A 150 -5.22 -32.96 -2.61
CA GLU A 150 -6.27 -32.44 -3.48
C GLU A 150 -5.72 -32.02 -4.84
N CYS A 151 -4.39 -32.07 -5.02
CA CYS A 151 -3.70 -31.65 -6.22
C CYS A 151 -3.41 -32.85 -7.12
N ASN A 152 -4.23 -33.08 -8.15
CA ASN A 152 -4.00 -34.12 -9.17
C ASN A 152 -4.85 -33.88 -10.44
N PRO A 153 -4.27 -33.60 -11.63
CA PRO A 153 -2.87 -33.22 -11.90
C PRO A 153 -2.56 -31.76 -11.52
N SER A 154 -3.59 -31.00 -11.14
CA SER A 154 -3.50 -29.61 -10.71
C SER A 154 -4.23 -29.41 -9.38
N CYS A 155 -3.90 -28.34 -8.67
CA CYS A 155 -4.58 -27.98 -7.42
C CYS A 155 -5.87 -27.20 -7.71
N PRO A 156 -6.99 -27.49 -7.03
CA PRO A 156 -8.20 -26.70 -7.17
C PRO A 156 -8.02 -25.31 -6.55
N SER A 157 -8.57 -24.29 -7.21
CA SER A 157 -8.80 -22.98 -6.57
C SER A 157 -10.15 -23.03 -5.86
N LYS A 158 -10.15 -22.79 -4.55
CA LYS A 158 -11.36 -22.83 -3.72
C LYS A 158 -11.69 -21.44 -3.18
N CYS A 159 -12.80 -20.89 -3.68
CA CYS A 159 -13.37 -19.64 -3.21
C CYS A 159 -14.86 -19.86 -2.94
N SER A 160 -15.28 -19.61 -1.71
CA SER A 160 -16.70 -19.69 -1.30
C SER A 160 -17.44 -18.35 -1.44
N GLY A 161 -16.71 -17.27 -1.66
CA GLY A 161 -17.24 -15.93 -1.87
C GLY A 161 -17.41 -15.60 -3.35
N SER A 162 -17.95 -14.41 -3.64
CA SER A 162 -18.06 -13.93 -5.02
C SER A 162 -16.71 -13.67 -5.67
N VAL A 163 -15.70 -13.29 -4.88
CA VAL A 163 -14.34 -13.00 -5.33
C VAL A 163 -13.33 -13.40 -4.24
N CYS A 164 -12.24 -14.05 -4.66
CA CYS A 164 -11.04 -14.28 -3.84
C CYS A 164 -9.75 -13.88 -4.57
N SER A 165 -9.87 -13.41 -5.81
CA SER A 165 -8.72 -13.16 -6.68
C SER A 165 -7.84 -12.03 -6.16
N HIS A 166 -8.41 -11.04 -5.47
CA HIS A 166 -7.63 -9.93 -4.94
C HIS A 166 -6.75 -10.42 -3.78
N TYR A 167 -7.29 -11.19 -2.85
CA TYR A 167 -6.48 -11.82 -1.78
C TYR A 167 -5.36 -12.66 -2.40
N THR A 168 -5.68 -13.57 -3.32
CA THR A 168 -4.66 -14.45 -3.91
C THR A 168 -3.56 -13.68 -4.63
N GLN A 169 -3.87 -12.53 -5.23
CA GLN A 169 -2.87 -11.66 -5.83
C GLN A 169 -1.98 -10.98 -4.77
N MET A 170 -2.54 -10.52 -3.65
CA MET A 170 -1.75 -9.95 -2.55
C MET A 170 -0.72 -10.95 -2.02
N VAL A 171 -1.13 -12.22 -1.91
CA VAL A 171 -0.29 -13.32 -1.39
C VAL A 171 0.37 -14.17 -2.48
N TRP A 172 0.44 -13.68 -3.72
CA TRP A 172 1.05 -14.43 -4.79
C TRP A 172 2.57 -14.52 -4.60
N ALA A 173 3.09 -15.72 -4.33
CA ALA A 173 4.45 -15.91 -3.83
C ALA A 173 5.52 -15.27 -4.73
N SER A 174 5.40 -15.39 -6.06
CA SER A 174 6.36 -14.86 -7.02
C SER A 174 6.18 -13.39 -7.41
N SER A 175 5.12 -12.73 -6.91
CA SER A 175 4.93 -11.30 -7.14
C SER A 175 5.79 -10.49 -6.17
N LYS A 176 7.04 -10.23 -6.56
CA LYS A 176 8.02 -9.50 -5.74
C LYS A 176 8.03 -7.98 -5.94
N LYS A 177 7.24 -7.45 -6.88
CA LYS A 177 7.14 -6.02 -7.13
C LYS A 177 5.69 -5.57 -7.19
N ILE A 178 5.41 -4.41 -6.62
CA ILE A 178 4.12 -3.72 -6.69
C ILE A 178 4.31 -2.25 -7.07
N GLY A 179 3.36 -1.70 -7.81
CA GLY A 179 3.23 -0.26 -7.96
C GLY A 179 1.77 0.12 -8.12
N CYS A 180 1.32 1.07 -7.33
CA CYS A 180 -0.08 1.50 -7.32
C CYS A 180 -0.24 2.96 -7.72
N ALA A 181 -1.45 3.32 -8.12
CA ALA A 181 -1.87 4.69 -8.32
C ALA A 181 -3.36 4.85 -8.03
N ILE A 182 -3.74 6.06 -7.62
CA ILE A 182 -5.10 6.43 -7.31
C ILE A 182 -5.58 7.53 -8.25
N ASN A 183 -6.87 7.58 -8.51
CA ASN A 183 -7.50 8.72 -9.17
C ASN A 183 -8.91 8.95 -8.60
N THR A 184 -9.41 10.18 -8.71
CA THR A 184 -10.82 10.47 -8.42
C THR A 184 -11.56 10.65 -9.74
N CYS A 185 -12.41 9.69 -10.06
CA CYS A 185 -13.19 9.65 -11.28
C CYS A 185 -14.47 10.45 -11.14
N ASN A 186 -14.65 11.42 -12.05
CA ASN A 186 -15.88 12.21 -12.08
C ASN A 186 -17.11 11.33 -12.31
N ASN A 187 -16.98 10.39 -13.24
CA ASN A 187 -17.93 9.32 -13.49
C ASN A 187 -17.14 8.04 -13.79
N ILE A 188 -17.59 6.92 -13.26
CA ILE A 188 -17.11 5.58 -13.60
C ILE A 188 -18.28 4.61 -13.56
N ASN A 189 -18.42 3.76 -14.57
CA ASN A 189 -19.49 2.77 -14.63
C ASN A 189 -19.01 1.47 -13.99
N VAL A 190 -19.68 1.05 -12.93
CA VAL A 190 -19.37 -0.14 -12.12
C VAL A 190 -20.59 -1.04 -12.17
N TRP A 191 -20.47 -2.21 -12.81
CA TRP A 191 -21.57 -3.18 -12.96
C TRP A 191 -22.90 -2.55 -13.45
N GLY A 192 -22.82 -1.71 -14.48
CA GLY A 192 -23.99 -1.03 -15.07
C GLY A 192 -24.46 0.22 -14.33
N SER A 193 -23.93 0.52 -13.14
CA SER A 193 -24.27 1.71 -12.36
C SER A 193 -23.22 2.81 -12.49
N LYS A 194 -23.64 4.07 -12.65
CA LYS A 194 -22.74 5.22 -12.73
C LYS A 194 -22.39 5.75 -11.33
N TRP A 195 -21.13 5.67 -10.95
CA TRP A 195 -20.61 6.19 -9.70
C TRP A 195 -19.95 7.54 -9.94
N ARG A 196 -20.38 8.57 -9.17
CA ARG A 196 -19.84 9.93 -9.28
C ARG A 196 -18.81 10.19 -8.20
N GLN A 197 -17.74 10.92 -8.54
CA GLN A 197 -16.67 11.27 -7.60
C GLN A 197 -16.08 10.05 -6.88
N ALA A 198 -15.98 8.92 -7.60
CA ALA A 198 -15.47 7.69 -7.04
C ALA A 198 -13.94 7.72 -7.00
N VAL A 199 -13.37 7.23 -5.91
CA VAL A 199 -11.95 6.99 -5.78
C VAL A 199 -11.65 5.63 -6.40
N PHE A 200 -10.74 5.59 -7.38
CA PHE A 200 -10.32 4.39 -8.07
C PHE A 200 -8.84 4.14 -7.82
N LEU A 201 -8.52 3.02 -7.17
CA LEU A 201 -7.16 2.55 -6.90
C LEU A 201 -6.83 1.40 -7.85
N VAL A 202 -5.68 1.48 -8.49
CA VAL A 202 -5.09 0.44 -9.33
C VAL A 202 -3.76 0.04 -8.71
N CYS A 203 -3.55 -1.25 -8.46
CA CYS A 203 -2.26 -1.80 -8.04
C CYS A 203 -1.82 -2.85 -9.05
N ASN A 204 -0.63 -2.65 -9.64
CA ASN A 204 0.00 -3.57 -10.56
C ASN A 204 1.10 -4.37 -9.86
N TYR A 205 1.21 -5.65 -10.22
CA TYR A 205 2.16 -6.60 -9.64
C TYR A 205 3.03 -7.21 -10.74
N SER A 206 4.31 -7.44 -10.46
CA SER A 206 5.11 -8.29 -11.35
C SER A 206 4.58 -9.72 -11.32
N ILE A 207 4.52 -10.38 -12.47
CA ILE A 207 4.36 -11.83 -12.57
C ILE A 207 5.68 -12.46 -13.00
N LYS A 208 5.84 -13.75 -12.71
CA LYS A 208 7.02 -14.54 -13.14
C LYS A 208 6.79 -15.12 -14.53
#